data_AF-A0A496PDK1-F1
#
_entry.id   AF-A0A496PDK1-F1
#
_cell.length_a   1.000
_cell.length_b   1.000
_cell.length_c   1.000
_cell.angle_alpha   90.00
_cell.angle_beta   90.00
_cell.angle_gamma   90.00
#
_symmetry.space_group_name_H-M   'P 1'
#
loop_
_entity.id
_entity.type
_entity.pdbx_description
1 polymer ?
#
loop_
_entity_poly.entity_id
_entity_poly.type
_entity_poly.pdbx_seq_one_letter_code
_entity_poly.pdbx_strand_id
1 'polypeptide(L)'
;ENVILTHPHADHIGGFYAIAKAIPIKHVYDNGIDIDSGTYRTYLKMIETKQIHRETLHKGDLLDLGNGAYFEVYAPWKGEVMADKKGEVHQNNNSIVGKLTFGKFSMLMTGDAEKEEEARLIKEQNTKMSSKVLKVGHHGSNGSSQKDFIRSVRPEAAVISAGLHNSYGHPGEKAMARLLEEHVDIYRTDTMGTVTIRTNGTDYDIQRER
;
A
#
# COMPACT_ATOMS: atom_id res chain seq x y z
N GLU A 1 -9.11 -12.37 9.58
CA GLU A 1 -8.14 -12.81 10.61
C GLU A 1 -6.90 -11.91 10.65
N ASN A 2 -6.38 -11.47 9.49
CA ASN A 2 -5.19 -10.64 9.40
C ASN A 2 -5.53 -9.21 8.93
N VAL A 3 -4.81 -8.21 9.42
CA VAL A 3 -4.85 -6.82 8.91
C VAL A 3 -3.41 -6.34 8.70
N ILE A 4 -3.13 -5.71 7.56
CA ILE A 4 -1.83 -5.09 7.28
C ILE A 4 -2.03 -3.56 7.25
N LEU A 5 -1.28 -2.85 8.09
CA LEU A 5 -1.31 -1.40 8.24
C LEU A 5 0.02 -0.81 7.74
N THR A 6 0.00 -0.12 6.60
CA THR A 6 1.23 0.21 5.88
C THR A 6 2.15 1.17 6.63
N HIS A 7 1.59 2.22 7.23
CA HIS A 7 2.32 3.24 7.99
C HIS A 7 1.32 4.01 8.88
N PRO A 8 1.78 4.83 9.85
CA PRO A 8 0.92 5.27 10.95
C PRO A 8 0.06 6.52 10.68
N HIS A 9 -0.07 6.97 9.43
CA HIS A 9 -0.96 8.10 9.12
C HIS A 9 -2.44 7.74 9.31
N ALA A 10 -3.25 8.74 9.66
CA ALA A 10 -4.62 8.54 10.08
C ALA A 10 -5.55 7.98 8.99
N ASP A 11 -5.29 8.30 7.73
CA ASP A 11 -5.97 7.74 6.55
C ASP A 11 -5.56 6.29 6.22
N HIS A 12 -4.51 5.77 6.87
CA HIS A 12 -4.08 4.37 6.77
C HIS A 12 -4.49 3.53 7.97
N ILE A 13 -4.36 4.06 9.20
CA ILE A 13 -4.68 3.31 10.43
C ILE A 13 -6.03 3.69 11.07
N GLY A 14 -6.63 4.81 10.68
CA GLY A 14 -7.81 5.36 11.36
C GLY A 14 -9.05 4.46 11.27
N GLY A 15 -9.17 3.70 10.18
CA GLY A 15 -10.24 2.71 10.01
C GLY A 15 -10.11 1.49 10.94
N PHE A 16 -8.93 1.24 11.51
CA PHE A 16 -8.66 0.04 12.31
C PHE A 16 -9.59 -0.08 13.52
N TYR A 17 -9.90 1.03 14.21
CA TYR A 17 -10.80 1.02 15.36
C TYR A 17 -12.19 0.45 15.00
N ALA A 18 -12.74 0.87 13.85
CA ALA A 18 -14.04 0.40 13.39
C ALA A 18 -13.98 -1.10 13.02
N ILE A 19 -12.94 -1.50 12.28
CA ILE A 19 -12.76 -2.90 11.83
C ILE A 19 -12.57 -3.83 13.04
N ALA A 20 -11.71 -3.48 14.00
CA ALA A 20 -11.46 -4.28 15.21
C ALA A 20 -12.67 -4.39 16.16
N LYS A 21 -13.67 -3.52 16.00
CA LYS A 21 -14.97 -3.65 16.68
C LYS A 21 -15.97 -4.51 15.91
N ALA A 22 -15.92 -4.47 14.58
CA ALA A 22 -16.88 -5.14 13.71
C ALA A 22 -16.54 -6.61 13.46
N ILE A 23 -15.26 -6.95 13.32
CA ILE A 23 -14.81 -8.30 12.97
C ILE A 23 -13.68 -8.79 13.89
N PRO A 24 -13.60 -10.11 14.17
CA PRO A 24 -12.45 -10.68 14.88
C PRO A 24 -11.15 -10.54 14.08
N ILE A 25 -10.13 -9.97 14.71
CA ILE A 25 -8.77 -9.86 14.18
C ILE A 25 -7.87 -10.68 15.09
N LYS A 26 -7.07 -11.56 14.49
CA LYS A 26 -6.09 -12.40 15.19
C LYS A 26 -4.69 -11.79 15.10
N HIS A 27 -4.32 -11.32 13.91
CA HIS A 27 -3.00 -10.74 13.64
C HIS A 27 -3.11 -9.37 13.00
N VAL A 28 -2.26 -8.46 13.45
CA VAL A 28 -2.01 -7.17 12.82
C VAL A 28 -0.54 -7.09 12.47
N TYR A 29 -0.29 -6.69 11.24
CA TYR A 29 1.02 -6.41 10.70
C TYR A 29 1.16 -4.90 10.51
N ASP A 30 2.25 -4.30 10.99
CA ASP A 30 2.58 -2.91 10.71
C ASP A 30 4.08 -2.70 10.42
N ASN A 31 4.48 -1.45 10.15
CA ASN A 31 5.85 -1.10 9.80
C ASN A 31 6.76 -0.85 11.02
N GLY A 32 6.26 -1.04 12.25
CA GLY A 32 7.04 -0.92 13.47
C GLY A 32 7.43 0.50 13.86
N ILE A 33 6.90 1.52 13.19
CA ILE A 33 7.19 2.92 13.49
C ILE A 33 6.16 3.47 14.49
N ASP A 34 6.66 3.85 15.65
CA ASP A 34 5.86 4.49 16.69
C ASP A 34 5.81 6.00 16.47
N ILE A 35 4.62 6.60 16.62
CA ILE A 35 4.43 8.04 16.46
C ILE A 35 3.55 8.59 17.59
N ASP A 36 3.78 9.84 17.98
CA ASP A 36 2.96 10.48 18.99
C ASP A 36 1.71 11.12 18.37
N SER A 37 0.70 10.29 18.06
CA SER A 37 -0.59 10.76 17.55
C SER A 37 -1.77 10.11 18.27
N GLY A 38 -2.91 10.82 18.31
CA GLY A 38 -4.14 10.30 18.93
C GLY A 38 -4.64 9.02 18.26
N THR A 39 -4.54 8.96 16.92
CA THR A 39 -4.91 7.78 16.14
C THR A 39 -4.00 6.60 16.46
N TYR A 40 -2.69 6.82 16.58
CA TYR A 40 -1.73 5.77 16.90
C TYR A 40 -1.92 5.23 18.33
N ARG A 41 -2.15 6.10 19.31
CA ARG A 41 -2.49 5.69 20.69
C ARG A 41 -3.78 4.87 20.74
N THR A 42 -4.78 5.24 19.95
CA THR A 42 -6.04 4.49 19.85
C THR A 42 -5.82 3.11 19.22
N TYR A 43 -4.99 3.04 18.18
CA TYR A 43 -4.56 1.80 17.55
C TYR A 43 -3.90 0.84 18.56
N LEU A 44 -2.86 1.30 19.26
CA LEU A 44 -2.16 0.47 20.26
C LEU A 44 -3.09 0.01 21.40
N LYS A 45 -3.95 0.90 21.90
CA LYS A 45 -4.94 0.55 22.93
C LYS A 45 -5.90 -0.54 22.45
N MET A 46 -6.30 -0.52 21.18
CA MET A 46 -7.16 -1.56 20.61
C MET A 46 -6.44 -2.90 20.50
N ILE A 47 -5.18 -2.90 20.07
CA ILE A 47 -4.33 -4.11 20.05
C ILE A 47 -4.25 -4.74 21.43
N GLU A 48 -3.93 -3.94 22.45
CA GLU A 48 -3.83 -4.37 23.85
C GLU A 48 -5.17 -4.91 24.39
N THR A 49 -6.23 -4.11 24.27
CA THR A 49 -7.56 -4.43 24.84
C THR A 49 -8.14 -5.71 24.23
N LYS A 50 -7.87 -5.96 22.95
CA LYS A 50 -8.38 -7.13 22.22
C LYS A 50 -7.39 -8.31 22.21
N GLN A 51 -6.22 -8.15 22.81
CA GLN A 51 -5.12 -9.13 22.80
C GLN A 51 -4.78 -9.60 21.38
N ILE A 52 -4.74 -8.67 20.43
CA ILE A 52 -4.41 -8.95 19.03
C ILE A 52 -2.90 -9.17 18.93
N HIS A 53 -2.47 -10.20 18.20
CA HIS A 53 -1.05 -10.40 17.92
C HIS A 53 -0.55 -9.31 16.97
N ARG A 54 0.45 -8.54 17.38
CA ARG A 54 1.08 -7.50 16.56
C ARG A 54 2.46 -7.97 16.12
N GLU A 55 2.73 -7.90 14.82
CA GLU A 55 4.03 -8.22 14.22
C GLU A 55 4.48 -7.11 13.28
N THR A 56 5.80 -6.85 13.25
CA THR A 56 6.37 -5.84 12.34
C THR A 56 6.91 -6.52 11.09
N LEU A 57 6.45 -6.07 9.93
CA LEU A 57 6.93 -6.57 8.65
C LEU A 57 8.15 -5.79 8.15
N HIS A 58 9.04 -6.51 7.50
CA HIS A 58 10.21 -6.00 6.82
C HIS A 58 10.42 -6.70 5.48
N LYS A 59 11.25 -6.09 4.64
CA LYS A 59 11.69 -6.65 3.37
C LYS A 59 12.16 -8.11 3.54
N GLY A 60 11.60 -8.99 2.73
CA GLY A 60 11.89 -10.43 2.71
C GLY A 60 10.89 -11.28 3.51
N ASP A 61 10.04 -10.66 4.33
CA ASP A 61 8.95 -11.39 4.98
C ASP A 61 7.93 -11.87 3.95
N LEU A 62 7.37 -13.05 4.19
CA LEU A 62 6.39 -13.69 3.31
C LEU A 62 5.19 -14.14 4.14
N LEU A 63 4.03 -13.56 3.87
CA LEU A 63 2.79 -13.95 4.52
C LEU A 63 2.00 -14.92 3.64
N ASP A 64 1.66 -16.08 4.19
CA ASP A 64 0.69 -17.00 3.59
C ASP A 64 -0.73 -16.52 3.93
N LEU A 65 -1.48 -16.12 2.90
CA LEU A 65 -2.86 -15.65 3.03
C LEU A 65 -3.86 -16.80 2.83
N GLY A 66 -3.38 -18.03 2.65
CA GLY A 66 -4.15 -19.23 2.39
C GLY A 66 -4.50 -19.41 0.92
N ASN A 67 -4.88 -20.64 0.56
CA ASN A 67 -5.36 -21.00 -0.77
C ASN A 67 -4.38 -20.66 -1.91
N GLY A 68 -3.07 -20.62 -1.64
CA GLY A 68 -2.04 -20.29 -2.63
C GLY A 68 -1.86 -18.79 -2.90
N ALA A 69 -2.46 -17.93 -2.08
CA ALA A 69 -2.20 -16.49 -2.09
C ALA A 69 -1.10 -16.12 -1.09
N TYR A 70 -0.15 -15.30 -1.53
CA TYR A 70 0.98 -14.85 -0.72
C TYR A 70 1.17 -13.34 -0.81
N PHE A 71 1.64 -12.74 0.27
CA PHE A 71 2.09 -11.35 0.30
C PHE A 71 3.57 -11.27 0.64
N GLU A 72 4.39 -10.96 -0.37
CA GLU A 72 5.84 -10.77 -0.21
C GLU A 72 6.14 -9.30 0.10
N VAL A 73 6.90 -9.04 1.15
CA VAL A 73 7.23 -7.69 1.61
C VAL A 73 8.53 -7.21 0.97
N TYR A 74 8.51 -6.03 0.34
CA TYR A 74 9.67 -5.36 -0.25
C TYR A 74 10.20 -4.17 0.55
N ALA A 75 9.36 -3.59 1.40
CA ALA A 75 9.71 -2.54 2.36
C ALA A 75 8.76 -2.65 3.57
N PRO A 76 9.12 -2.16 4.78
CA PRO A 76 10.31 -1.37 5.11
C PRO A 76 11.60 -2.19 5.21
N TRP A 77 12.74 -1.51 5.25
CA TRP A 77 14.07 -2.12 5.30
C TRP A 77 14.49 -2.40 6.75
N LYS A 78 14.87 -3.65 7.05
CA LYS A 78 15.20 -4.04 8.42
C LYS A 78 16.40 -3.26 8.97
N GLY A 79 16.18 -2.55 10.07
CA GLY A 79 17.21 -1.73 10.72
C GLY A 79 17.51 -0.40 10.03
N GLU A 80 16.73 -0.01 9.03
CA GLU A 80 16.93 1.21 8.26
C GLU A 80 15.63 2.01 8.15
N VAL A 81 15.46 2.99 9.04
CA VAL A 81 14.32 3.92 8.98
C VAL A 81 14.69 5.11 8.11
N MET A 82 13.90 5.36 7.06
CA MET A 82 14.11 6.52 6.19
C MET A 82 13.75 7.80 6.92
N ALA A 83 14.60 8.81 6.79
CA ALA A 83 14.38 10.14 7.34
C ALA A 83 14.00 11.15 6.25
N ASP A 84 13.27 12.18 6.63
CA ASP A 84 12.96 13.32 5.78
C ASP A 84 14.14 14.31 5.74
N LYS A 85 13.96 15.44 5.04
CA LYS A 85 15.00 16.46 4.89
C LYS A 85 15.41 17.13 6.22
N LYS A 86 14.61 16.99 7.28
CA LYS A 86 14.88 17.52 8.60
C LYS A 86 15.55 16.48 9.52
N GLY A 87 15.71 15.25 9.05
CA GLY A 87 16.23 14.14 9.85
C GLY A 87 15.14 13.43 10.67
N GLU A 88 13.88 13.78 10.49
CA GLU A 88 12.75 13.16 11.17
C GLU A 88 12.28 11.91 10.41
N VAL A 89 11.57 10.99 11.08
CA VAL A 89 11.08 9.76 10.45
C VAL A 89 10.12 10.08 9.29
N HIS A 90 10.45 9.61 8.09
CA HIS A 90 9.62 9.80 6.91
C HIS A 90 8.51 8.75 6.83
N GLN A 91 7.36 9.01 7.44
CA GLN A 91 6.27 8.04 7.61
C GLN A 91 5.84 7.36 6.29
N ASN A 92 5.67 8.14 5.21
CA ASN A 92 5.30 7.65 3.88
C ASN A 92 6.31 6.66 3.27
N ASN A 93 7.59 7.05 3.19
CA ASN A 93 8.66 6.25 2.61
C ASN A 93 9.05 5.03 3.46
N ASN A 94 8.55 4.93 4.69
CA ASN A 94 8.63 3.71 5.50
C ASN A 94 7.34 2.87 5.45
N SER A 95 6.50 3.06 4.41
CA SER A 95 5.33 2.21 4.20
C SER A 95 5.72 0.76 3.99
N ILE A 96 4.87 -0.16 4.45
CA ILE A 96 4.87 -1.52 3.93
C ILE A 96 4.57 -1.45 2.43
N VAL A 97 5.54 -1.89 1.64
CA VAL A 97 5.37 -2.15 0.20
C VAL A 97 5.42 -3.65 0.02
N GLY A 98 4.43 -4.22 -0.64
CA GLY A 98 4.43 -5.66 -0.87
C GLY A 98 3.61 -6.08 -2.08
N LYS A 99 3.94 -7.28 -2.55
CA LYS A 99 3.35 -7.90 -3.73
C LYS A 99 2.44 -9.05 -3.30
N LEU A 100 1.16 -8.88 -3.57
CA LEU A 100 0.20 -9.97 -3.53
C LEU A 100 0.38 -10.84 -4.78
N THR A 101 0.55 -12.15 -4.60
CA THR A 101 0.58 -13.12 -5.69
C THR A 101 -0.44 -14.22 -5.43
N PHE A 102 -1.21 -14.56 -6.45
CA PHE A 102 -2.12 -15.71 -6.44
C PHE A 102 -2.10 -16.35 -7.84
N GLY A 103 -1.51 -17.54 -7.95
CA GLY A 103 -1.20 -18.15 -9.25
C GLY A 103 -0.35 -17.23 -10.14
N LYS A 104 -0.85 -16.87 -11.31
CA LYS A 104 -0.28 -15.91 -12.27
C LYS A 104 -0.77 -14.48 -12.07
N PHE A 105 -1.72 -14.23 -11.16
CA PHE A 105 -2.14 -12.88 -10.83
C PHE A 105 -1.17 -12.25 -9.82
N SER A 106 -0.88 -10.97 -10.01
CA SER A 106 -0.04 -10.21 -9.09
C SER A 106 -0.48 -8.76 -8.98
N MET A 107 -0.41 -8.23 -7.77
CA MET A 107 -0.74 -6.85 -7.44
C MET A 107 0.31 -6.28 -6.50
N LEU A 108 0.91 -5.16 -6.88
CA LEU A 108 1.82 -4.42 -6.01
C LEU A 108 1.02 -3.37 -5.23
N MET A 109 1.18 -3.37 -3.90
CA MET A 109 0.58 -2.39 -3.00
C MET A 109 1.70 -1.61 -2.32
N THR A 110 1.73 -0.29 -2.52
CA THR A 110 2.90 0.53 -2.17
C THR A 110 2.70 1.42 -0.95
N GLY A 111 1.58 1.28 -0.22
CA GLY A 111 1.19 2.26 0.80
C GLY A 111 1.31 3.67 0.25
N ASP A 112 2.13 4.49 0.90
CA ASP A 112 2.45 5.86 0.49
C ASP A 112 3.91 6.06 0.10
N ALA A 113 4.58 5.02 -0.41
CA ALA A 113 5.92 5.17 -0.96
C ALA A 113 5.97 6.32 -1.98
N GLU A 114 6.97 7.18 -1.82
CA GLU A 114 7.26 8.31 -2.71
C GLU A 114 8.58 8.06 -3.44
N LYS A 115 8.99 9.02 -4.27
CA LYS A 115 10.14 8.90 -5.18
C LYS A 115 11.42 8.34 -4.55
N GLU A 116 11.73 8.64 -3.29
CA GLU A 116 12.94 8.15 -2.61
C GLU A 116 12.87 6.64 -2.39
N GLU A 117 11.74 6.15 -1.87
CA GLU A 117 11.55 4.72 -1.65
C GLU A 117 11.35 3.98 -2.97
N GLU A 118 10.64 4.57 -3.94
CA GLU A 118 10.52 4.01 -5.29
C GLU A 118 11.89 3.82 -5.97
N ALA A 119 12.79 4.80 -5.84
CA ALA A 119 14.15 4.68 -6.38
C ALA A 119 14.94 3.54 -5.71
N ARG A 120 14.80 3.40 -4.39
CA ARG A 120 15.44 2.30 -3.65
C ARG A 120 14.87 0.94 -4.05
N LEU A 121 13.55 0.83 -4.15
CA LEU A 121 12.86 -0.37 -4.61
C LEU A 121 13.31 -0.79 -6.02
N ILE A 122 13.44 0.15 -6.96
CA ILE A 122 13.98 -0.13 -8.30
C ILE A 122 15.40 -0.68 -8.20
N LYS A 123 16.28 -0.03 -7.42
CA LYS A 123 17.67 -0.43 -7.27
C LYS A 123 17.82 -1.84 -6.69
N GLU A 124 17.02 -2.17 -5.68
CA GLU A 124 17.20 -3.39 -4.89
C GLU A 124 16.34 -4.58 -5.39
N GLN A 125 15.18 -4.32 -6.00
CA GLN A 125 14.23 -5.35 -6.46
C GLN A 125 14.06 -5.41 -7.97
N ASN A 126 14.14 -4.26 -8.65
CA ASN A 126 13.97 -4.13 -10.10
C ASN A 126 12.73 -4.93 -10.60
N THR A 127 12.93 -5.84 -11.56
CA THR A 127 11.87 -6.63 -12.21
C THR A 127 11.13 -7.59 -11.29
N LYS A 128 11.62 -7.89 -10.08
CA LYS A 128 10.91 -8.75 -9.11
C LYS A 128 9.54 -8.17 -8.72
N MET A 129 9.44 -6.84 -8.74
CA MET A 129 8.21 -6.12 -8.43
C MET A 129 7.17 -6.14 -9.55
N SER A 130 7.48 -6.72 -10.72
CA SER A 130 6.56 -6.70 -11.86
C SER A 130 5.22 -7.31 -11.47
N SER A 131 4.15 -6.54 -11.68
CA SER A 131 2.81 -6.86 -11.21
C SER A 131 1.75 -6.42 -12.21
N LYS A 132 0.72 -7.22 -12.42
CA LYS A 132 -0.39 -6.88 -13.36
C LYS A 132 -1.15 -5.64 -12.91
N VAL A 133 -1.35 -5.49 -11.59
CA VAL A 133 -2.04 -4.35 -11.00
C VAL A 133 -1.11 -3.58 -10.06
N LEU A 134 -1.17 -2.25 -10.11
CA LEU A 134 -0.52 -1.35 -9.16
C LEU A 134 -1.58 -0.62 -8.32
N LYS A 135 -1.61 -0.83 -7.01
CA LYS A 135 -2.24 0.14 -6.10
C LYS A 135 -1.25 1.28 -5.89
N VAL A 136 -1.55 2.43 -6.50
CA VAL A 136 -0.61 3.56 -6.55
C VAL A 136 -0.29 4.08 -5.15
N GLY A 137 0.93 4.61 -5.00
CA GLY A 137 1.40 5.24 -3.79
C GLY A 137 0.67 6.55 -3.48
N HIS A 138 0.41 6.80 -2.20
CA HIS A 138 0.07 8.12 -1.67
C HIS A 138 -1.11 8.75 -2.40
N HIS A 139 -2.16 7.95 -2.58
CA HIS A 139 -3.40 8.35 -3.24
C HIS A 139 -3.23 8.91 -4.66
N GLY A 140 -2.08 8.66 -5.31
CA GLY A 140 -1.73 9.26 -6.59
C GLY A 140 -1.10 10.66 -6.46
N SER A 141 -0.38 10.93 -5.37
CA SER A 141 0.41 12.15 -5.19
C SER A 141 1.44 12.32 -6.31
N ASN A 142 1.75 13.57 -6.67
CA ASN A 142 2.81 13.90 -7.63
C ASN A 142 4.21 13.43 -7.19
N GLY A 143 4.39 13.21 -5.88
CA GLY A 143 5.61 12.66 -5.26
C GLY A 143 5.79 11.16 -5.48
N SER A 144 4.73 10.45 -5.88
CA SER A 144 4.72 9.00 -6.11
C SER A 144 4.50 8.66 -7.58
N SER A 145 4.56 7.36 -7.88
CA SER A 145 4.43 6.77 -9.20
C SER A 145 5.36 7.44 -10.21
N GLN A 146 6.65 7.52 -9.89
CA GLN A 146 7.65 8.03 -10.84
C GLN A 146 7.69 7.14 -12.09
N LYS A 147 8.07 7.75 -13.21
CA LYS A 147 8.05 7.08 -14.53
C LYS A 147 8.87 5.78 -14.54
N ASP A 148 10.08 5.82 -13.98
CA ASP A 148 10.95 4.64 -13.91
C ASP A 148 10.40 3.56 -12.97
N PHE A 149 9.64 3.96 -11.94
CA PHE A 149 8.96 3.01 -11.06
C PHE A 149 7.84 2.28 -11.79
N ILE A 150 6.96 3.02 -12.50
CA ILE A 150 5.89 2.43 -13.32
C ILE A 150 6.48 1.47 -14.35
N ARG A 151 7.60 1.84 -15.00
CA ARG A 151 8.32 0.98 -15.96
C ARG A 151 8.94 -0.27 -15.35
N SER A 152 9.37 -0.22 -14.10
CA SER A 152 9.89 -1.38 -13.38
C SER A 152 8.75 -2.36 -13.00
N VAL A 153 7.62 -1.81 -12.55
CA VAL A 153 6.42 -2.60 -12.17
C VAL A 153 5.69 -3.16 -13.40
N ARG A 154 5.65 -2.43 -14.52
CA ARG A 154 4.94 -2.78 -15.76
C ARG A 154 3.47 -3.18 -15.53
N PRO A 155 2.66 -2.35 -14.84
CA PRO A 155 1.25 -2.69 -14.60
C PRO A 155 0.41 -2.55 -15.88
N GLU A 156 -0.58 -3.40 -16.00
CA GLU A 156 -1.67 -3.27 -16.98
C GLU A 156 -2.73 -2.29 -16.45
N ALA A 157 -2.99 -2.31 -15.14
CA ALA A 157 -3.94 -1.43 -14.48
C ALA A 157 -3.38 -0.79 -13.20
N ALA A 158 -3.83 0.44 -12.91
CA ALA A 158 -3.53 1.18 -11.70
C ALA A 158 -4.81 1.54 -10.95
N VAL A 159 -4.84 1.25 -9.64
CA VAL A 159 -5.94 1.63 -8.74
C VAL A 159 -5.49 2.79 -7.86
N ILE A 160 -6.29 3.85 -7.86
CA ILE A 160 -6.09 5.06 -7.08
C ILE A 160 -7.20 5.15 -6.03
N SER A 161 -6.82 4.96 -4.76
CA SER A 161 -7.73 5.18 -3.64
C SER A 161 -7.65 6.64 -3.22
N ALA A 162 -8.70 7.41 -3.51
CA ALA A 162 -8.85 8.81 -3.12
C ALA A 162 -10.32 9.11 -2.81
N GLY A 163 -10.56 10.09 -1.94
CA GLY A 163 -11.90 10.58 -1.64
C GLY A 163 -12.36 11.64 -2.65
N LEU A 164 -13.65 11.65 -2.99
CA LEU A 164 -14.25 12.75 -3.74
C LEU A 164 -14.09 14.06 -2.96
N HIS A 165 -13.57 15.11 -3.59
CA HIS A 165 -13.26 16.41 -2.97
C HIS A 165 -12.28 16.36 -1.79
N ASN A 166 -11.32 15.42 -1.79
CA ASN A 166 -10.26 15.44 -0.78
C ASN A 166 -9.44 16.74 -0.84
N SER A 167 -9.09 17.29 0.32
CA SER A 167 -8.37 18.56 0.45
C SER A 167 -6.89 18.49 0.05
N TYR A 168 -6.37 17.28 -0.19
CA TYR A 168 -4.97 17.04 -0.57
C TYR A 168 -4.72 17.30 -2.07
N GLY A 169 -5.78 17.39 -2.87
CA GLY A 169 -5.66 17.55 -4.32
C GLY A 169 -5.15 16.28 -5.01
N HIS A 170 -5.44 15.11 -4.43
CA HIS A 170 -5.08 13.81 -5.00
C HIS A 170 -6.25 13.19 -5.78
N PRO A 171 -6.00 12.44 -6.87
CA PRO A 171 -4.69 12.24 -7.51
C PRO A 171 -4.17 13.51 -8.19
N GLY A 172 -2.86 13.70 -8.14
CA GLY A 172 -2.18 14.83 -8.76
C GLY A 172 -1.98 14.65 -10.27
N GLU A 173 -2.00 15.76 -11.01
CA GLU A 173 -1.90 15.76 -12.47
C GLU A 173 -0.63 15.10 -13.02
N LYS A 174 0.52 15.23 -12.33
CA LYS A 174 1.78 14.63 -12.79
C LYS A 174 1.77 13.12 -12.64
N ALA A 175 1.20 12.59 -11.56
CA ALA A 175 1.07 11.15 -11.39
C ALA A 175 0.13 10.55 -12.43
N MET A 176 -1.02 11.22 -12.67
CA MET A 176 -1.96 10.84 -13.73
C MET A 176 -1.30 10.86 -15.12
N ALA A 177 -0.55 11.91 -15.44
CA ALA A 177 0.16 12.01 -16.72
C ALA A 177 1.16 10.86 -16.93
N ARG A 178 1.97 10.51 -15.91
CA ARG A 178 2.91 9.40 -15.99
C ARG A 178 2.23 8.06 -16.24
N LEU A 179 1.10 7.78 -15.58
CA LEU A 179 0.33 6.56 -15.79
C LEU A 179 -0.24 6.49 -17.22
N LEU A 180 -0.76 7.60 -17.74
CA LEU A 180 -1.27 7.68 -19.10
C LEU A 180 -0.16 7.54 -20.15
N GLU A 181 1.00 8.17 -19.93
CA GLU A 181 2.17 8.06 -20.81
C GLU A 181 2.71 6.62 -20.91
N GLU A 182 2.57 5.84 -19.83
CA GLU A 182 2.99 4.43 -19.79
C GLU A 182 1.83 3.46 -20.15
N HIS A 183 0.74 3.98 -20.72
CA HIS A 183 -0.40 3.23 -21.22
C HIS A 183 -1.08 2.33 -20.17
N VAL A 184 -1.14 2.78 -18.92
CA VAL A 184 -1.77 2.05 -17.81
C VAL A 184 -3.24 2.41 -17.70
N ASP A 185 -4.12 1.41 -17.59
CA ASP A 185 -5.55 1.65 -17.34
C ASP A 185 -5.78 2.17 -15.91
N ILE A 186 -6.44 3.33 -15.78
CA ILE A 186 -6.58 4.00 -14.47
C ILE A 186 -7.99 3.82 -13.90
N TYR A 187 -8.05 3.34 -12.66
CA TYR A 187 -9.29 3.16 -11.88
C TYR A 187 -9.21 4.00 -10.60
N ARG A 188 -10.17 4.92 -10.40
CA ARG A 188 -10.13 5.86 -9.26
C ARG A 188 -11.39 5.75 -8.40
N THR A 189 -11.22 5.63 -7.09
CA THR A 189 -12.37 5.49 -6.18
C THR A 189 -13.19 6.77 -6.01
N ASP A 190 -12.57 7.94 -6.21
CA ASP A 190 -13.23 9.25 -6.08
C ASP A 190 -14.32 9.49 -7.15
N THR A 191 -14.15 8.90 -8.33
CA THR A 191 -14.98 9.13 -9.51
C THR A 191 -15.68 7.87 -10.00
N MET A 192 -15.13 6.69 -9.67
CA MET A 192 -15.67 5.38 -10.08
C MET A 192 -16.24 4.56 -8.91
N GLY A 193 -16.24 5.10 -7.69
CA GLY A 193 -16.77 4.42 -6.51
C GLY A 193 -15.92 3.22 -6.10
N THR A 194 -16.56 2.12 -5.69
CA THR A 194 -15.85 0.90 -5.31
C THR A 194 -15.22 0.27 -6.54
N VAL A 195 -13.90 0.01 -6.48
CA VAL A 195 -13.17 -0.74 -7.50
C VAL A 195 -12.96 -2.17 -6.98
N THR A 196 -13.58 -3.14 -7.64
CA THR A 196 -13.51 -4.55 -7.27
C THR A 196 -12.66 -5.31 -8.27
N ILE A 197 -11.60 -5.96 -7.80
CA ILE A 197 -10.77 -6.86 -8.62
C ILE A 197 -11.09 -8.30 -8.24
N ARG A 198 -11.46 -9.13 -9.22
CA ARG A 198 -11.69 -10.56 -9.02
C ARG A 198 -10.71 -11.37 -9.85
N THR A 199 -10.20 -12.46 -9.31
CA THR A 199 -9.26 -13.35 -10.00
C THR A 199 -9.45 -14.79 -9.58
N ASN A 200 -9.22 -15.72 -10.51
CA ASN A 200 -9.13 -17.17 -10.25
C ASN A 200 -7.66 -17.65 -10.13
N GLY A 201 -6.71 -16.71 -10.07
CA GLY A 201 -5.28 -17.00 -10.07
C GLY A 201 -4.67 -17.17 -11.46
N THR A 202 -5.42 -17.01 -12.54
CA THR A 202 -4.88 -16.97 -13.92
C THR A 202 -5.34 -15.71 -14.62
N ASP A 203 -6.66 -15.53 -14.66
CA ASP A 203 -7.36 -14.39 -15.23
C ASP A 203 -7.84 -13.45 -14.12
N TYR A 204 -8.11 -12.19 -14.48
CA TYR A 204 -8.72 -11.24 -13.56
C TYR A 204 -9.62 -10.24 -14.30
N ASP A 205 -10.61 -9.70 -13.61
CA ASP A 205 -11.46 -8.60 -14.07
C ASP A 205 -11.52 -7.47 -13.04
N ILE A 206 -11.79 -6.25 -13.52
CA ILE A 206 -11.96 -5.06 -12.69
C ILE A 206 -13.35 -4.48 -12.93
N GLN A 207 -14.14 -4.35 -11.86
CA GLN A 207 -15.48 -3.76 -11.87
C GLN A 207 -15.53 -2.48 -11.04
N ARG A 208 -16.50 -1.62 -11.36
CA ARG A 208 -16.73 -0.32 -10.73
C ARG A 208 -18.18 -0.26 -10.29
N GLU A 209 -18.40 0.18 -9.06
CA GLU A 209 -19.74 0.29 -8.45
C GLU A 209 -19.90 1.69 -7.85
N ARG A 210 -20.92 2.43 -8.30
CA ARG A 210 -21.22 3.79 -7.85
C ARG A 210 -22.52 3.85 -7.07
#